data_AF-A0A2M7J027-F1
#
_entry.id   AF-A0A2M7J027-F1
#
_cell.length_a   1.000
_cell.length_b   1.000
_cell.length_c   1.000
_cell.angle_alpha   90.00
_cell.angle_beta   90.00
_cell.angle_gamma   90.00
#
_symmetry.space_group_name_H-M   'P 1'
#
loop_
_entity.id
_entity.type
_entity.pdbx_description
1 polymer ?
#
loop_
_entity_poly.entity_id
_entity_poly.type
_entity_poly.pdbx_seq_one_letter_code
_entity_poly.pdbx_strand_id
1 'polypeptide(L)'
;MPFHKVHMILPCGLLALSLMTLALPTNVSATVCNNNSQCDDGLFCNGLELCRPADPLALPNGCVEWIEPPGVNGRFTGQRRVARSICRQDDNPYTRDYCDEEEDLCRHASEDVDGDGHASIRTGGDDCNDADAMSYPGNVEICDPAGRNEDCDPMTVGRRDTDGDGYTDSSCYNTGPDGKRIYDRSRH
;
A
#
# COMPACT_ATOMS: atom_id res chain seq x y z
N MET A 1 45.03 25.53 67.96
CA MET A 1 46.01 24.48 68.31
C MET A 1 46.33 23.67 67.06
N PRO A 2 47.57 23.21 66.91
CA PRO A 2 48.37 23.45 65.71
C PRO A 2 48.56 22.22 64.83
N PHE A 3 49.09 22.48 63.63
CA PHE A 3 50.04 21.70 62.85
C PHE A 3 50.27 20.25 63.29
N HIS A 4 50.29 19.32 62.33
CA HIS A 4 51.51 18.53 62.09
C HIS A 4 51.62 18.16 60.59
N LYS A 5 52.70 18.68 59.99
CA LYS A 5 53.31 18.22 58.74
C LYS A 5 53.61 16.72 58.82
N VAL A 6 53.49 16.01 57.70
CA VAL A 6 54.58 15.16 57.19
C VAL A 6 54.59 15.23 55.67
N HIS A 7 55.65 15.85 55.14
CA HIS A 7 56.11 15.64 53.77
C HIS A 7 56.61 14.20 53.66
N MET A 8 56.14 13.47 52.66
CA MET A 8 56.83 12.27 52.20
C MET A 8 57.14 12.44 50.71
N ILE A 9 58.39 12.81 50.47
CA ILE A 9 59.05 12.81 49.17
C ILE A 9 59.47 11.34 48.93
N LEU A 10 59.04 10.74 47.82
CA LEU A 10 59.63 9.52 47.24
C LEU A 10 59.22 9.45 45.74
N PRO A 11 59.98 8.76 44.87
CA PRO A 11 60.73 9.39 43.81
C PRO A 11 60.10 9.20 42.42
N CYS A 12 60.60 10.03 41.51
CA CYS A 12 60.52 9.88 40.06
C CYS A 12 60.70 8.42 39.61
N GLY A 13 59.61 7.80 39.12
CA GLY A 13 59.56 6.46 38.56
C GLY A 13 58.88 6.50 37.21
N LEU A 14 59.70 6.34 36.18
CA LEU A 14 59.38 6.28 34.76
C LEU A 14 58.36 5.17 34.41
N LEU A 15 57.65 5.40 33.29
CA LEU A 15 57.02 4.43 32.38
C LEU A 15 55.73 3.70 32.83
N ALA A 16 54.60 4.11 32.26
CA ALA A 16 54.02 3.49 31.06
C ALA A 16 52.55 3.88 30.99
N LEU A 17 52.22 4.92 30.22
CA LEU A 17 50.84 5.20 29.85
C LEU A 17 50.42 4.10 28.87
N SER A 18 49.82 3.03 29.39
CA SER A 18 49.16 2.02 28.55
C SER A 18 47.99 2.72 27.87
N LEU A 19 48.19 3.11 26.62
CA LEU A 19 47.08 3.36 25.70
C LEU A 19 46.29 2.05 25.64
N MET A 20 45.16 1.98 26.36
CA MET A 20 44.08 1.10 25.94
C MET A 20 43.63 1.63 24.58
N THR A 21 44.20 1.08 23.51
CA THR A 21 43.57 1.11 22.21
C THR A 21 42.22 0.45 22.38
N LEU A 22 41.14 1.23 22.44
CA LEU A 22 39.83 0.72 22.06
C LEU A 22 39.97 0.28 20.59
N ALA A 23 40.29 -0.99 20.39
CA ALA A 23 40.07 -1.64 19.13
C ALA A 23 38.55 -1.65 18.93
N LEU A 24 38.04 -0.61 18.27
CA LEU A 24 36.79 -0.71 17.54
C LEU A 24 36.89 -2.00 16.71
N PRO A 25 35.88 -2.89 16.71
CA PRO A 25 35.89 -4.03 15.81
C PRO A 25 35.88 -3.50 14.37
N THR A 26 37.06 -3.30 13.80
CA THR A 26 37.23 -3.13 12.37
C THR A 26 37.08 -4.52 11.78
N ASN A 27 35.90 -4.82 11.25
CA ASN A 27 35.69 -5.63 10.04
C ASN A 27 34.21 -6.00 9.92
N VAL A 28 33.36 -5.02 9.65
CA VAL A 28 32.24 -5.32 8.75
C VAL A 28 32.86 -5.29 7.36
N SER A 29 33.47 -6.40 6.95
CA SER A 29 33.64 -6.65 5.52
C SER A 29 32.23 -6.85 4.98
N ALA A 30 31.53 -5.74 4.72
CA ALA A 30 30.24 -5.79 4.07
C ALA A 30 30.49 -6.49 2.75
N THR A 31 30.10 -7.76 2.69
CA THR A 31 30.20 -8.54 1.46
C THR A 31 29.43 -7.74 0.43
N VAL A 32 30.10 -7.42 -0.68
CA VAL A 32 29.46 -6.74 -1.80
C VAL A 32 28.21 -7.55 -2.13
N CYS A 33 27.07 -6.88 -2.17
CA CYS A 33 25.80 -7.51 -2.43
C CYS A 33 25.87 -8.30 -3.75
N ASN A 34 25.10 -9.38 -3.83
CA ASN A 34 24.92 -10.18 -5.03
C ASN A 34 23.45 -10.34 -5.42
N ASN A 35 22.53 -9.84 -4.59
CA ASN A 35 21.10 -9.80 -4.85
C ASN A 35 20.44 -8.66 -4.05
N ASN A 36 19.20 -8.30 -4.40
CA ASN A 36 18.49 -7.18 -3.79
C ASN A 36 18.13 -7.41 -2.32
N SER A 37 17.91 -8.65 -1.87
CA SER A 37 17.51 -8.90 -0.47
C SER A 37 18.62 -8.66 0.55
N GLN A 38 19.87 -8.46 0.09
CA GLN A 38 20.97 -8.02 0.95
C GLN A 38 21.02 -6.50 1.12
N CYS A 39 20.32 -5.78 0.25
CA CYS A 39 20.10 -4.35 0.33
C CYS A 39 18.75 -4.01 0.95
N ASP A 40 17.97 -5.03 1.30
CA ASP A 40 16.67 -4.93 1.96
C ASP A 40 16.90 -4.70 3.46
N ASP A 41 16.58 -3.49 3.92
CA ASP A 41 16.70 -3.08 5.32
C ASP A 41 15.47 -3.46 6.16
N GLY A 42 14.47 -4.08 5.51
CA GLY A 42 13.22 -4.52 6.11
C GLY A 42 12.19 -3.41 6.30
N LEU A 43 12.47 -2.19 5.85
CA LEU A 43 11.52 -1.09 5.80
C LEU A 43 10.90 -1.00 4.41
N PHE A 44 9.59 -0.88 4.36
CA PHE A 44 8.89 -0.67 3.10
C PHE A 44 9.06 0.80 2.65
N CYS A 45 9.05 1.03 1.33
CA CYS A 45 8.89 2.36 0.72
C CYS A 45 9.83 3.51 1.14
N ASN A 46 10.97 3.21 1.75
CA ASN A 46 11.97 4.21 2.15
C ASN A 46 13.07 4.45 1.08
N GLY A 47 13.01 3.77 -0.07
CA GLY A 47 13.93 3.99 -1.18
C GLY A 47 14.16 2.78 -2.09
N LEU A 48 15.03 2.97 -3.07
CA LEU A 48 15.54 1.87 -3.89
C LEU A 48 16.43 0.95 -3.05
N GLU A 49 16.23 -0.37 -3.18
CA GLU A 49 17.04 -1.39 -2.51
C GLU A 49 17.62 -2.36 -3.55
N LEU A 50 18.36 -1.79 -4.50
CA LEU A 50 18.93 -2.54 -5.60
C LEU A 50 20.40 -2.84 -5.32
N CYS A 51 20.75 -4.12 -5.48
CA CYS A 51 22.13 -4.50 -5.52
C CYS A 51 22.74 -4.16 -6.89
N ARG A 52 23.54 -3.08 -6.94
CA ARG A 52 24.26 -2.64 -8.14
C ARG A 52 25.70 -2.22 -7.79
N PRO A 53 26.62 -3.17 -7.58
CA PRO A 53 27.99 -2.87 -7.16
C PRO A 53 28.82 -1.97 -8.10
N ALA A 54 28.43 -1.90 -9.38
CA ALA A 54 29.09 -1.06 -10.37
C ALA A 54 28.42 0.32 -10.56
N ASP A 55 27.34 0.60 -9.82
CA ASP A 55 26.66 1.88 -9.91
C ASP A 55 27.50 2.99 -9.25
N PRO A 56 27.70 4.15 -9.90
CA PRO A 56 28.41 5.28 -9.30
C PRO A 56 27.78 5.80 -8.00
N LEU A 57 26.49 5.54 -7.78
CA LEU A 57 25.75 5.93 -6.58
C LEU A 57 25.66 4.81 -5.54
N ALA A 58 26.26 3.64 -5.78
CA ALA A 58 26.24 2.55 -4.82
C ALA A 58 27.11 2.87 -3.60
N LEU A 59 26.61 2.49 -2.42
CA LEU A 59 27.37 2.40 -1.19
C LEU A 59 28.51 1.38 -1.32
N PRO A 60 29.50 1.38 -0.41
CA PRO A 60 30.64 0.44 -0.48
C PRO A 60 30.26 -1.05 -0.49
N ASN A 61 29.07 -1.41 0.00
CA ASN A 61 28.51 -2.76 -0.06
C ASN A 61 27.79 -3.08 -1.39
N GLY A 62 27.76 -2.15 -2.34
CA GLY A 62 27.11 -2.28 -3.64
C GLY A 62 25.61 -2.02 -3.66
N CYS A 63 25.01 -1.65 -2.53
CA CYS A 63 23.59 -1.27 -2.46
C CYS A 63 23.40 0.18 -2.88
N VAL A 64 22.36 0.46 -3.66
CA VAL A 64 22.00 1.83 -4.07
C VAL A 64 20.76 2.24 -3.29
N GLU A 65 20.90 3.20 -2.39
CA GLU A 65 19.82 3.86 -1.66
C GLU A 65 19.49 5.17 -2.42
N TRP A 66 18.41 5.20 -3.19
CA TRP A 66 17.93 6.44 -3.80
C TRP A 66 16.64 6.86 -3.09
N ILE A 67 16.66 8.04 -2.47
CA ILE A 67 15.49 8.74 -1.91
C ILE A 67 15.01 9.73 -2.98
N GLU A 68 14.28 9.27 -3.99
CA GLU A 68 13.45 10.20 -4.80
C GLU A 68 12.18 10.42 -3.97
N PRO A 69 11.67 11.66 -3.83
CA PRO A 69 10.67 12.00 -2.81
C PRO A 69 9.33 11.26 -3.02
N PRO A 70 8.51 11.13 -1.96
CA PRO A 70 7.24 10.44 -2.04
C PRO A 70 6.22 11.26 -2.86
N GLY A 71 5.80 10.71 -4.01
CA GLY A 71 4.67 11.18 -4.85
C GLY A 71 4.96 12.47 -5.64
N VAL A 72 4.54 12.67 -6.89
CA VAL A 72 3.33 12.22 -7.59
C VAL A 72 3.62 12.30 -9.10
N ASN A 73 3.15 11.32 -9.88
CA ASN A 73 3.15 11.32 -11.36
C ASN A 73 4.47 11.03 -12.08
N GLY A 74 5.41 10.32 -11.44
CA GLY A 74 6.58 9.76 -12.11
C GLY A 74 6.24 8.44 -12.81
N ARG A 75 5.85 8.48 -14.08
CA ARG A 75 5.66 7.30 -14.94
C ARG A 75 6.98 6.53 -15.03
N PHE A 76 7.10 5.40 -14.34
CA PHE A 76 8.24 4.49 -14.52
C PHE A 76 8.10 3.77 -15.87
N THR A 77 8.59 4.38 -16.95
CA THR A 77 8.72 3.71 -18.25
C THR A 77 9.87 2.71 -18.18
N GLY A 78 9.64 1.53 -17.58
CA GLY A 78 10.66 0.50 -17.51
C GLY A 78 10.26 -0.67 -16.61
N GLN A 79 9.60 -1.67 -17.20
CA GLN A 79 9.40 -2.97 -16.57
C GLN A 79 10.75 -3.63 -16.30
N ARG A 80 11.32 -3.44 -15.11
CA ARG A 80 12.40 -4.32 -14.63
C ARG A 80 12.24 -4.51 -13.13
N ARG A 81 11.99 -5.76 -12.74
CA ARG A 81 11.78 -6.26 -11.38
C ARG A 81 12.48 -5.40 -10.33
N VAL A 82 11.69 -4.54 -9.70
CA VAL A 82 12.12 -3.71 -8.57
C VAL A 82 12.13 -4.56 -7.30
N ALA A 83 13.04 -4.22 -6.39
CA ALA A 83 13.10 -4.79 -5.06
C ALA A 83 11.76 -4.60 -4.32
N ARG A 84 11.57 -5.33 -3.22
CA ARG A 84 10.33 -5.34 -2.43
C ARG A 84 9.96 -3.96 -1.87
N SER A 85 10.88 -3.00 -1.88
CA SER A 85 10.78 -1.64 -1.33
C SER A 85 10.13 -0.57 -2.22
N ILE A 86 9.67 -0.89 -3.45
CA ILE A 86 9.03 0.11 -4.33
C ILE A 86 7.60 -0.31 -4.66
N CYS A 87 6.66 0.63 -4.50
CA CYS A 87 5.30 0.50 -5.01
C CYS A 87 5.29 0.41 -6.54
N ARG A 88 4.96 -0.77 -7.07
CA ARG A 88 4.84 -1.00 -8.51
C ARG A 88 3.50 -0.46 -9.00
N GLN A 89 3.50 0.62 -9.76
CA GLN A 89 2.30 1.17 -10.41
C GLN A 89 1.56 0.09 -11.23
N ASP A 90 0.24 0.13 -11.23
CA ASP A 90 -0.63 -0.82 -11.94
C ASP A 90 -0.92 -0.42 -13.40
N ASP A 91 -0.26 0.65 -13.87
CA ASP A 91 -0.44 1.28 -15.18
C ASP A 91 -1.85 1.87 -15.42
N ASN A 92 -2.71 1.94 -14.40
CA ASN A 92 -4.03 2.58 -14.49
C ASN A 92 -3.90 4.09 -14.18
N PRO A 93 -4.19 4.99 -15.14
CA PRO A 93 -4.05 6.43 -14.90
C PRO A 93 -5.13 7.01 -13.97
N TYR A 94 -6.13 6.21 -13.60
CA TYR A 94 -7.25 6.59 -12.74
C TYR A 94 -7.10 6.11 -11.29
N THR A 95 -6.13 5.25 -11.00
CA THR A 95 -5.78 4.87 -9.64
C THR A 95 -4.75 5.85 -9.07
N ARG A 96 -4.85 6.11 -7.78
CA ARG A 96 -3.80 6.79 -7.03
C ARG A 96 -2.90 5.74 -6.40
N ASP A 97 -1.70 5.62 -6.93
CA ASP A 97 -0.69 4.69 -6.45
C ASP A 97 0.14 5.33 -5.34
N TYR A 98 0.21 4.67 -4.18
CA TYR A 98 1.00 5.15 -3.04
C TYR A 98 1.47 4.01 -2.14
N CYS A 99 2.49 4.34 -1.35
CA CYS A 99 3.02 3.51 -0.29
C CYS A 99 2.15 3.59 0.96
N ASP A 100 1.64 2.45 1.41
CA ASP A 100 1.02 2.30 2.72
C ASP A 100 2.04 1.68 3.67
N GLU A 101 2.71 2.54 4.45
CA GLU A 101 3.74 2.17 5.42
C GLU A 101 3.17 1.49 6.67
N GLU A 102 1.87 1.65 6.95
CA GLU A 102 1.24 1.01 8.11
C GLU A 102 1.02 -0.48 7.85
N GLU A 103 0.71 -0.82 6.60
CA GLU A 103 0.36 -2.19 6.18
C GLU A 103 1.49 -2.88 5.38
N ASP A 104 2.62 -2.21 5.11
CA ASP A 104 3.70 -2.67 4.23
C ASP A 104 3.20 -3.11 2.85
N LEU A 105 2.29 -2.31 2.26
CA LEU A 105 1.60 -2.64 1.01
C LEU A 105 1.69 -1.52 -0.04
N CYS A 106 1.80 -1.95 -1.29
CA CYS A 106 1.53 -1.08 -2.43
C CYS A 106 0.01 -0.93 -2.60
N ARG A 107 -0.49 0.29 -2.42
CA ARG A 107 -1.91 0.61 -2.62
C ARG A 107 -2.13 1.23 -3.98
N HIS A 108 -3.07 0.64 -4.72
CA HIS A 108 -3.67 1.21 -5.93
C HIS A 108 -5.06 1.71 -5.54
N ALA A 109 -5.15 2.92 -5.01
CA ALA A 109 -6.44 3.42 -4.56
C ALA A 109 -7.31 3.78 -5.76
N SER A 110 -8.39 3.04 -5.92
CA SER A 110 -9.54 3.40 -6.74
C SER A 110 -10.12 4.74 -6.32
N GLU A 111 -10.69 5.44 -7.29
CA GLU A 111 -11.55 6.60 -7.03
C GLU A 111 -12.99 6.15 -6.79
N ASP A 112 -13.76 7.03 -6.15
CA ASP A 112 -15.21 6.95 -5.99
C ASP A 112 -15.77 8.15 -6.78
N VAL A 113 -16.46 7.86 -7.89
CA VAL A 113 -16.80 8.90 -8.90
C VAL A 113 -18.07 9.66 -8.52
N ASP A 114 -19.05 8.99 -7.93
CA ASP A 114 -20.34 9.59 -7.57
C ASP A 114 -20.50 9.81 -6.05
N GLY A 115 -19.59 9.31 -5.23
CA GLY A 115 -19.47 9.64 -3.81
C GLY A 115 -20.32 8.76 -2.90
N ASP A 116 -20.62 7.51 -3.30
CA ASP A 116 -21.36 6.56 -2.47
C ASP A 116 -20.50 5.73 -1.51
N GLY A 117 -19.18 5.88 -1.59
CA GLY A 117 -18.21 5.17 -0.77
C GLY A 117 -17.75 3.84 -1.37
N HIS A 118 -18.17 3.49 -2.60
CA HIS A 118 -17.72 2.33 -3.33
C HIS A 118 -16.74 2.69 -4.45
N ALA A 119 -15.92 1.71 -4.81
CA ALA A 119 -14.81 1.95 -5.73
C ALA A 119 -15.29 1.83 -7.17
N SER A 120 -14.80 2.72 -8.05
CA SER A 120 -15.26 2.80 -9.43
C SER A 120 -14.91 1.60 -10.30
N ILE A 121 -15.82 1.23 -11.22
CA ILE A 121 -15.65 0.13 -12.20
C ILE A 121 -14.36 0.28 -12.99
N ARG A 122 -14.06 1.49 -13.47
CA ARG A 122 -12.89 1.73 -14.35
C ARG A 122 -11.55 1.51 -13.65
N THR A 123 -11.59 1.48 -12.32
CA THR A 123 -10.45 1.16 -11.45
C THR A 123 -10.51 -0.26 -10.86
N GLY A 124 -11.48 -1.07 -11.29
CA GLY A 124 -11.67 -2.44 -10.81
C GLY A 124 -12.38 -2.54 -9.46
N GLY A 125 -13.08 -1.49 -9.05
CA GLY A 125 -13.92 -1.50 -7.86
C GLY A 125 -15.25 -2.23 -8.04
N ASP A 126 -16.11 -2.13 -7.03
CA ASP A 126 -17.34 -2.91 -6.85
C ASP A 126 -18.64 -2.14 -7.15
N ASP A 127 -18.56 -0.81 -7.31
CA ASP A 127 -19.66 0.01 -7.81
C ASP A 127 -20.04 -0.46 -9.22
N CYS A 128 -21.33 -0.61 -9.52
CA CYS A 128 -21.84 -1.02 -10.84
C CYS A 128 -22.33 0.14 -11.69
N ASN A 129 -22.40 1.35 -11.13
CA ASN A 129 -22.79 2.57 -11.83
C ASN A 129 -22.18 3.82 -11.18
N ASP A 130 -20.95 4.14 -11.61
CA ASP A 130 -20.14 5.34 -11.27
C ASP A 130 -20.83 6.73 -11.45
N ALA A 131 -22.10 6.77 -11.83
CA ALA A 131 -22.88 7.99 -12.07
C ALA A 131 -24.13 8.08 -11.19
N ASP A 132 -24.40 7.11 -10.32
CA ASP A 132 -25.56 7.10 -9.44
C ASP A 132 -25.18 6.58 -8.05
N ALA A 133 -24.94 7.52 -7.13
CA ALA A 133 -24.55 7.25 -5.74
C ALA A 133 -25.59 6.46 -4.90
N MET A 134 -26.68 6.01 -5.52
CA MET A 134 -27.67 5.11 -4.94
C MET A 134 -27.58 3.69 -5.56
N SER A 135 -26.53 3.38 -6.32
CA SER A 135 -26.31 2.09 -6.99
C SER A 135 -24.99 1.47 -6.58
N TYR A 136 -24.96 0.82 -5.41
CA TYR A 136 -23.74 0.23 -4.84
C TYR A 136 -23.98 -1.10 -4.14
N PRO A 137 -22.94 -1.95 -4.04
CA PRO A 137 -23.02 -3.25 -3.36
C PRO A 137 -23.70 -3.22 -1.99
N GLY A 138 -24.77 -4.00 -1.87
CA GLY A 138 -25.50 -4.18 -0.61
C GLY A 138 -26.45 -3.05 -0.23
N ASN A 139 -26.71 -2.10 -1.13
CA ASN A 139 -27.82 -1.17 -0.97
C ASN A 139 -29.18 -1.90 -0.92
N VAL A 140 -30.24 -1.21 -0.54
CA VAL A 140 -31.59 -1.77 -0.56
C VAL A 140 -32.16 -1.70 -1.97
N GLU A 141 -32.50 -2.87 -2.50
CA GLU A 141 -33.20 -3.05 -3.77
C GLU A 141 -34.63 -2.47 -3.75
N ILE A 142 -34.95 -1.67 -4.76
CA ILE A 142 -36.24 -1.00 -4.88
C ILE A 142 -36.95 -1.53 -6.11
N CYS A 143 -38.19 -2.00 -5.94
CA CYS A 143 -39.03 -2.26 -7.10
C CYS A 143 -39.41 -0.93 -7.76
N ASP A 144 -38.67 -0.52 -8.77
CA ASP A 144 -38.88 0.73 -9.46
C ASP A 144 -39.13 0.50 -10.97
N PRO A 145 -39.89 1.38 -11.64
CA PRO A 145 -40.22 1.18 -13.05
C PRO A 145 -39.05 1.40 -14.02
N ALA A 146 -38.00 2.12 -13.61
CA ALA A 146 -36.76 2.28 -14.37
C ALA A 146 -35.90 1.01 -14.31
N GLY A 147 -36.14 0.15 -13.32
CA GLY A 147 -35.44 -1.12 -13.12
C GLY A 147 -33.96 -0.89 -12.90
N ARG A 148 -33.66 0.00 -11.96
CA ARG A 148 -32.30 0.23 -11.49
C ARG A 148 -31.86 -0.99 -10.67
N ASN A 149 -30.54 -1.20 -10.64
CA ASN A 149 -29.92 -2.24 -9.84
C ASN A 149 -29.23 -1.55 -8.67
N GLU A 150 -29.97 -1.30 -7.57
CA GLU A 150 -29.47 -0.48 -6.47
C GLU A 150 -28.32 -1.16 -5.71
N ASP A 151 -28.32 -2.48 -5.62
CA ASP A 151 -27.37 -3.25 -4.80
C ASP A 151 -26.23 -3.90 -5.60
N CYS A 152 -26.15 -3.59 -6.89
CA CYS A 152 -25.18 -4.15 -7.84
C CYS A 152 -25.21 -5.67 -8.03
N ASP A 153 -26.27 -6.36 -7.59
CA ASP A 153 -26.56 -7.75 -7.94
C ASP A 153 -27.85 -7.84 -8.79
N PRO A 154 -27.74 -8.13 -10.10
CA PRO A 154 -28.91 -8.16 -10.96
C PRO A 154 -29.92 -9.29 -10.62
N MET A 155 -29.58 -10.22 -9.73
CA MET A 155 -30.44 -11.32 -9.30
C MET A 155 -31.29 -10.99 -8.06
N THR A 156 -30.98 -9.91 -7.34
CA THR A 156 -31.73 -9.43 -6.17
C THR A 156 -32.69 -8.34 -6.62
N VAL A 157 -33.92 -8.72 -6.95
CA VAL A 157 -34.93 -7.74 -7.39
C VAL A 157 -35.71 -7.21 -6.19
N GLY A 158 -35.96 -5.90 -6.17
CA GLY A 158 -36.76 -5.25 -5.13
C GLY A 158 -38.12 -5.93 -4.91
N ARG A 159 -38.44 -6.24 -3.65
CA ARG A 159 -39.68 -6.95 -3.30
C ARG A 159 -40.84 -5.96 -3.19
N ARG A 160 -41.88 -6.21 -3.98
CA ARG A 160 -43.21 -5.60 -3.85
C ARG A 160 -44.23 -6.70 -4.09
N ASP A 161 -45.21 -6.81 -3.23
CA ASP A 161 -46.31 -7.79 -3.33
C ASP A 161 -47.62 -7.00 -3.20
N THR A 162 -48.15 -6.57 -4.35
CA THR A 162 -49.31 -5.66 -4.40
C THR A 162 -50.62 -6.40 -4.16
N ASP A 163 -50.70 -7.66 -4.57
CA ASP A 163 -51.90 -8.49 -4.50
C ASP A 163 -51.92 -9.48 -3.32
N GLY A 164 -50.81 -9.60 -2.60
CA GLY A 164 -50.70 -10.31 -1.33
C GLY A 164 -50.58 -11.82 -1.48
N ASP A 165 -50.07 -12.30 -2.60
CA ASP A 165 -49.95 -13.73 -2.89
C ASP A 165 -48.62 -14.35 -2.42
N GLY A 166 -47.72 -13.52 -1.90
CA GLY A 166 -46.40 -13.90 -1.40
C GLY A 166 -45.31 -13.97 -2.46
N TYR A 167 -45.62 -13.65 -3.73
CA TYR A 167 -44.66 -13.54 -4.83
C TYR A 167 -44.30 -12.07 -5.10
N THR A 168 -43.16 -11.87 -5.76
CA THR A 168 -42.77 -10.53 -6.19
C THR A 168 -43.60 -10.13 -7.41
N ASP A 169 -44.13 -8.90 -7.40
CA ASP A 169 -44.92 -8.31 -8.46
C ASP A 169 -44.18 -8.41 -9.81
N SER A 170 -44.86 -8.93 -10.84
CA SER A 170 -44.28 -9.14 -12.18
C SER A 170 -43.74 -7.87 -12.85
N SER A 171 -44.10 -6.68 -12.36
CA SER A 171 -43.57 -5.40 -12.81
C SER A 171 -42.18 -5.05 -12.24
N CYS A 172 -41.73 -5.73 -11.18
CA CYS A 172 -40.40 -5.50 -10.58
C CYS A 172 -39.31 -6.21 -11.39
N TYR A 173 -38.24 -5.49 -11.72
CA TYR A 173 -37.09 -6.03 -12.45
C TYR A 173 -35.86 -5.15 -12.23
N ASN A 174 -34.68 -5.74 -12.40
CA ASN A 174 -33.42 -5.00 -12.51
C ASN A 174 -32.96 -5.04 -13.96
N THR A 175 -32.28 -3.99 -14.40
CA THR A 175 -31.62 -3.95 -15.71
C THR A 175 -30.23 -4.54 -15.59
N GLY A 176 -30.02 -5.69 -16.23
CA GLY A 176 -28.72 -6.35 -16.25
C GLY A 176 -27.67 -5.58 -17.05
N PRO A 177 -26.38 -5.93 -16.92
CA PRO A 177 -25.29 -5.30 -17.67
C PRO A 177 -25.43 -5.40 -19.20
N ASP A 178 -26.22 -6.35 -19.70
CA ASP A 178 -26.54 -6.52 -21.12
C ASP A 178 -27.80 -5.75 -21.56
N GLY A 179 -28.36 -4.90 -20.68
CA GLY A 179 -29.58 -4.13 -20.90
C GLY A 179 -30.86 -4.95 -20.84
N LYS A 180 -30.80 -6.25 -20.49
CA LYS A 180 -32.00 -7.08 -20.36
C LYS A 180 -32.61 -6.94 -18.99
N ARG A 181 -33.93 -7.06 -18.94
CA ARG A 181 -34.69 -7.13 -17.69
C ARG A 181 -34.48 -8.48 -17.03
N ILE A 182 -34.08 -8.46 -15.77
CA ILE A 182 -33.93 -9.62 -14.91
C ILE A 182 -34.97 -9.49 -13.81
N TYR A 183 -35.72 -10.57 -13.58
CA TYR A 183 -36.85 -10.58 -12.66
C TYR A 183 -36.56 -11.58 -11.53
N ASP A 184 -37.23 -11.39 -10.40
CA ASP A 184 -37.20 -12.36 -9.31
C ASP A 184 -37.67 -13.75 -9.80
N ARG A 185 -37.02 -14.80 -9.30
CA ARG A 185 -37.38 -16.19 -9.67
C ARG A 185 -38.71 -16.62 -9.06
N SER A 186 -39.18 -15.92 -8.04
CA SER A 186 -40.45 -16.13 -7.35
C SER A 186 -41.42 -14.98 -7.68
N ARG A 187 -41.53 -14.64 -8.97
CA ARG A 187 -42.51 -13.67 -9.48
C ARG A 187 -43.81 -14.33 -9.94
N HIS A 188 -44.92 -13.62 -9.84
CA HIS A 188 -46.22 -14.04 -10.35
C HIS A 188 -46.92 -12.89 -11.10
#